data_AF-C8WA70-F1
#
_entry.id   AF-C8WA70-F1
#
_cell.length_a   1.000
_cell.length_b   1.000
_cell.length_c   1.000
_cell.angle_alpha   90.00
_cell.angle_beta   90.00
_cell.angle_gamma   90.00
#
_symmetry.space_group_name_H-M   'P 1'
#
loop_
_entity.id
_entity.type
_entity.pdbx_description
1 polymer ?
#
loop_
_entity_poly.entity_id
_entity_poly.type
_entity_poly.pdbx_seq_one_letter_code
_entity_poly.pdbx_strand_id
1 'polypeptide(L)'
;MRVNKDRLTRYRKELDSAADDAAEFMYDYYDALRAANPNSSVAELRNMAIKSIKQALNAFSPQAGELAGELFDEIVRAEGVKAKFRYQQTIECGLVEKKVHYLAKDLVDGNNQKFIDACTALTRFYVKREANINMHRSALRSKIWWARVPSGAETCGFCFMLSTRGFDYESEFSAGGAGHKFHLHCDCIIVPGTKKTTIEGYDPDEMYARWVECANTVGLEPIWKNRSAIIAECETRDFRWLNSGTKPDIHYIENYGEKNEVVRDYKFARNKVASHEYVTAQRMRQLGLTVDFIKDHYSVDLPDGSRVIVGRCDMTNGYELKAPRESISAKNLVSNSIENSRNKEGIKRLIIDVTDNPHVSINEVIPIAVDYCNKHKVKFTVSVLEGSTLKNAN
;
A
#
# COMPACT_ATOMS: atom_id res chain seq x y z
N MET A 1 28.75 -8.58 0.70
CA MET A 1 29.09 -7.13 0.60
C MET A 1 27.94 -6.31 1.19
N ARG A 2 28.14 -5.01 1.48
CA ARG A 2 27.04 -4.09 1.81
C ARG A 2 26.69 -3.25 0.59
N VAL A 3 25.48 -3.42 0.06
CA VAL A 3 24.96 -2.60 -1.04
C VAL A 3 24.51 -1.25 -0.49
N ASN A 4 24.98 -0.17 -1.11
CA ASN A 4 24.70 1.20 -0.70
C ASN A 4 23.26 1.60 -1.10
N LYS A 5 22.53 2.21 -0.16
CA LYS A 5 21.14 2.67 -0.39
C LYS A 5 21.06 3.72 -1.50
N ASP A 6 22.00 4.65 -1.57
CA ASP A 6 22.03 5.72 -2.57
C ASP A 6 22.17 5.18 -3.99
N ARG A 7 22.94 4.09 -4.17
CA ARG A 7 23.05 3.42 -5.48
C ARG A 7 21.72 2.83 -5.91
N LEU A 8 21.00 2.17 -5.00
CA LEU A 8 19.68 1.63 -5.27
C LEU A 8 18.62 2.71 -5.47
N THR A 9 18.75 3.86 -4.80
CA THR A 9 17.90 5.04 -5.04
C THR A 9 18.16 5.64 -6.42
N ARG A 10 19.43 5.71 -6.86
CA ARG A 10 19.78 6.15 -8.21
C ARG A 10 19.20 5.21 -9.27
N TYR A 11 19.36 3.90 -9.10
CA TYR A 11 18.76 2.91 -10.00
C TYR A 11 17.24 3.07 -10.12
N ARG A 12 16.54 3.30 -9.00
CA ARG A 12 15.10 3.58 -9.03
C ARG A 12 14.78 4.82 -9.84
N LYS A 13 15.51 5.93 -9.62
CA LYS A 13 15.31 7.17 -10.39
C LYS A 13 15.56 6.98 -11.88
N GLU A 14 16.60 6.25 -12.26
CA GLU A 14 16.92 5.93 -13.66
C GLU A 14 15.79 5.10 -14.29
N LEU A 15 15.30 4.08 -13.57
CA LEU A 15 14.20 3.22 -14.02
C LEU A 15 12.85 3.95 -14.05
N ASP A 16 12.60 4.86 -13.10
CA ASP A 16 11.46 5.75 -13.08
C ASP A 16 11.51 6.64 -14.31
N SER A 17 12.62 7.33 -14.58
CA SER A 17 12.79 8.16 -15.78
C SER A 17 12.47 7.40 -17.07
N ALA A 18 13.03 6.20 -17.26
CA ALA A 18 12.73 5.40 -18.46
C ALA A 18 11.25 4.99 -18.56
N ALA A 19 10.59 4.75 -17.42
CA ALA A 19 9.16 4.44 -17.38
C ALA A 19 8.30 5.68 -17.69
N ASP A 20 8.72 6.85 -17.21
CA ASP A 20 8.09 8.16 -17.44
C ASP A 20 8.17 8.54 -18.93
N ASP A 21 9.35 8.44 -19.53
CA ASP A 21 9.59 8.68 -20.96
C ASP A 21 8.73 7.76 -21.83
N ALA A 22 8.59 6.48 -21.44
CA ALA A 22 7.72 5.53 -22.14
C ALA A 22 6.24 5.92 -22.04
N ALA A 23 5.82 6.44 -20.90
CA ALA A 23 4.46 6.89 -20.66
C ALA A 23 4.13 8.12 -21.51
N GLU A 24 5.03 9.09 -21.55
CA GLU A 24 4.93 10.30 -22.37
C GLU A 24 4.89 9.93 -23.86
N PHE A 25 5.83 9.10 -24.34
CA PHE A 25 5.81 8.61 -25.72
C PHE A 25 4.50 7.91 -26.07
N MET A 26 3.97 7.08 -25.18
CA MET A 26 2.69 6.40 -25.40
C MET A 26 1.55 7.41 -25.53
N TYR A 27 1.49 8.40 -24.64
CA TYR A 27 0.50 9.46 -24.65
C TYR A 27 0.56 10.26 -25.95
N ASP A 28 1.74 10.78 -26.32
CA ASP A 28 1.93 11.61 -27.51
C ASP A 28 1.58 10.85 -28.78
N TYR A 29 2.01 9.59 -28.90
CA TYR A 29 1.70 8.76 -30.05
C TYR A 29 0.20 8.43 -30.13
N TYR A 30 -0.45 8.17 -28.99
CA TYR A 30 -1.88 7.97 -28.93
C TYR A 30 -2.66 9.25 -29.33
N ASP A 31 -2.27 10.40 -28.82
CA ASP A 31 -2.94 11.66 -29.11
C ASP A 31 -2.77 12.06 -30.58
N ALA A 32 -1.59 11.85 -31.16
CA ALA A 32 -1.36 12.04 -32.59
C ALA A 32 -2.26 11.14 -33.46
N LEU A 33 -2.41 9.86 -33.10
CA LEU A 33 -3.33 8.94 -33.79
C LEU A 33 -4.78 9.40 -33.68
N ARG A 34 -5.19 9.87 -32.50
CA ARG A 34 -6.55 10.37 -32.24
C ARG A 34 -6.84 11.65 -33.03
N ALA A 35 -5.90 12.59 -33.05
CA ALA A 35 -6.02 13.85 -33.78
C ALA A 35 -6.13 13.61 -35.30
N ALA A 36 -5.42 12.63 -35.83
CA ALA A 36 -5.52 12.21 -37.22
C ALA A 36 -6.85 11.48 -37.55
N ASN A 37 -7.59 11.02 -36.55
CA ASN A 37 -8.82 10.22 -36.71
C ASN A 37 -9.94 10.72 -35.76
N PRO A 38 -10.48 11.94 -35.97
CA PRO A 38 -11.36 12.60 -35.01
C PRO A 38 -12.70 11.89 -34.75
N ASN A 39 -13.15 11.02 -35.65
CA ASN A 39 -14.43 10.30 -35.57
C ASN A 39 -14.27 8.81 -35.20
N SER A 40 -13.17 8.45 -34.54
CA SER A 40 -12.91 7.06 -34.16
C SER A 40 -13.92 6.50 -33.17
N SER A 41 -14.37 5.28 -33.45
CA SER A 41 -15.14 4.43 -32.54
C SER A 41 -14.33 4.00 -31.31
N VAL A 42 -15.01 3.52 -30.27
CA VAL A 42 -14.37 2.95 -29.06
C VAL A 42 -13.38 1.83 -29.42
N ALA A 43 -13.72 1.00 -30.42
CA ALA A 43 -12.84 -0.09 -30.86
C ALA A 43 -11.55 0.43 -31.52
N GLU A 44 -11.65 1.50 -32.32
CA GLU A 44 -10.50 2.13 -32.96
C GLU A 44 -9.61 2.83 -31.93
N LEU A 45 -10.19 3.61 -31.02
CA LEU A 45 -9.46 4.24 -29.91
C LEU A 45 -8.71 3.20 -29.07
N ARG A 46 -9.38 2.11 -28.68
CA ARG A 46 -8.73 1.01 -27.96
C ARG A 46 -7.55 0.42 -28.75
N ASN A 47 -7.72 0.18 -30.05
CA ASN A 47 -6.67 -0.39 -30.89
C ASN A 47 -5.49 0.58 -31.08
N MET A 48 -5.74 1.89 -31.16
CA MET A 48 -4.71 2.93 -31.15
C MET A 48 -3.91 2.87 -29.85
N ALA A 49 -4.57 2.79 -28.69
CA ALA A 49 -3.88 2.67 -27.40
C ALA A 49 -3.02 1.40 -27.30
N ILE A 50 -3.53 0.25 -27.75
CA ILE A 50 -2.75 -1.00 -27.83
C ILE A 50 -1.49 -0.79 -28.68
N LYS A 51 -1.64 -0.14 -29.84
CA LYS A 51 -0.51 0.15 -30.73
C LYS A 51 0.50 1.08 -30.04
N SER A 52 0.05 2.16 -29.41
CA SER A 52 0.92 3.11 -28.71
C SER A 52 1.69 2.46 -27.58
N ILE A 53 1.03 1.67 -26.74
CA ILE A 53 1.67 0.94 -25.64
C ILE A 53 2.74 -0.01 -26.19
N LYS A 54 2.43 -0.79 -27.23
CA LYS A 54 3.40 -1.72 -27.83
C LYS A 54 4.63 -1.00 -28.39
N GLN A 55 4.45 0.15 -29.05
CA GLN A 55 5.56 0.94 -29.57
C GLN A 55 6.44 1.50 -28.44
N ALA A 56 5.81 2.05 -27.39
CA ALA A 56 6.53 2.49 -26.20
C ALA A 56 7.33 1.33 -25.58
N LEU A 57 6.70 0.18 -25.35
CA LEU A 57 7.37 -0.96 -24.74
C LEU A 57 8.53 -1.50 -25.59
N ASN A 58 8.40 -1.49 -26.92
CA ASN A 58 9.50 -1.88 -27.80
C ASN A 58 10.71 -0.94 -27.69
N ALA A 59 10.47 0.36 -27.52
CA ALA A 59 11.52 1.37 -27.41
C ALA A 59 12.19 1.38 -26.02
N PHE A 60 11.41 1.32 -24.94
CA PHE A 60 11.90 1.60 -23.58
C PHE A 60 12.14 0.36 -22.71
N SER A 61 11.54 -0.80 -23.03
CA SER A 61 11.81 -2.04 -22.26
C SER A 61 13.28 -2.50 -22.34
N PRO A 62 13.98 -2.41 -23.50
CA PRO A 62 15.40 -2.72 -23.58
C PRO A 62 16.26 -1.81 -22.68
N GLN A 63 15.95 -0.50 -22.63
CA GLN A 63 16.65 0.46 -21.76
C GLN A 63 16.48 0.09 -20.28
N ALA A 64 15.27 -0.27 -19.85
CA ALA A 64 15.04 -0.76 -18.50
C ALA A 64 15.81 -2.06 -18.19
N GLY A 65 15.95 -2.93 -19.20
CA GLY A 65 16.79 -4.13 -19.14
C GLY A 65 18.28 -3.82 -18.99
N GLU A 66 18.79 -2.81 -19.69
CA GLU A 66 20.18 -2.36 -19.61
C GLU A 66 20.50 -1.82 -18.21
N LEU A 67 19.68 -0.90 -17.68
CA LEU A 67 19.80 -0.39 -16.32
C LEU A 67 19.80 -1.52 -15.28
N ALA A 68 18.93 -2.51 -15.46
CA ALA A 68 18.90 -3.69 -14.60
C ALA A 68 20.18 -4.53 -14.72
N GLY A 69 20.69 -4.72 -15.94
CA GLY A 69 21.92 -5.46 -16.18
C GLY A 69 23.14 -4.81 -15.55
N GLU A 70 23.26 -3.49 -15.63
CA GLU A 70 24.33 -2.74 -14.99
C GLU A 70 24.35 -2.95 -13.48
N LEU A 71 23.21 -2.76 -12.80
CA LEU A 71 23.12 -2.97 -11.37
C LEU A 71 23.37 -4.44 -10.99
N PHE A 72 22.85 -5.39 -11.78
CA PHE A 72 23.07 -6.81 -11.55
C PHE A 72 24.56 -7.15 -11.61
N ASP A 73 25.21 -6.78 -12.71
CA ASP A 73 26.62 -7.10 -12.97
C ASP A 73 27.56 -6.37 -11.99
N GLU A 74 27.20 -5.15 -11.55
CA GLU A 74 27.89 -4.41 -10.49
C GLU A 74 27.88 -5.19 -9.17
N ILE A 75 26.69 -5.60 -8.70
CA ILE A 75 26.54 -6.28 -7.40
C ILE A 75 27.19 -7.66 -7.43
N VAL A 76 26.95 -8.48 -8.46
CA VAL A 76 27.52 -9.84 -8.51
C VAL A 76 29.05 -9.81 -8.62
N ARG A 77 29.62 -8.82 -9.34
CA ARG A 77 31.06 -8.62 -9.39
C ARG A 77 31.63 -8.26 -8.02
N ALA A 78 30.98 -7.35 -7.30
CA ALA A 78 31.41 -6.94 -5.97
C ALA A 78 31.25 -8.05 -4.91
N GLU A 79 30.29 -8.96 -5.09
CA GLU A 79 30.18 -10.20 -4.29
C GLU A 79 31.17 -11.31 -4.70
N GLY A 80 31.95 -11.12 -5.78
CA GLY A 80 32.85 -12.16 -6.31
C GLY A 80 32.12 -13.35 -6.93
N VAL A 81 30.85 -13.18 -7.30
CA VAL A 81 29.99 -14.23 -7.84
C VAL A 81 30.09 -14.25 -9.37
N LYS A 82 30.35 -15.43 -9.93
CA LYS A 82 30.43 -15.62 -11.39
C LYS A 82 29.03 -15.76 -12.00
N ALA A 83 28.29 -14.66 -12.04
CA ALA A 83 26.98 -14.53 -12.68
C ALA A 83 27.03 -13.43 -13.75
N LYS A 84 26.07 -13.47 -14.68
CA LYS A 84 25.90 -12.43 -15.70
C LYS A 84 24.43 -12.19 -15.95
N PHE A 85 24.05 -10.93 -16.08
CA PHE A 85 22.73 -10.58 -16.53
C PHE A 85 22.45 -11.09 -17.95
N ARG A 86 21.22 -11.55 -18.20
CA ARG A 86 20.75 -11.91 -19.54
C ARG A 86 19.36 -11.34 -19.76
N TYR A 87 19.30 -10.32 -20.62
CA TYR A 87 18.04 -9.74 -21.05
C TYR A 87 17.26 -10.71 -21.94
N GLN A 88 15.95 -10.78 -21.71
CA GLN A 88 14.97 -11.44 -22.55
C GLN A 88 13.67 -10.67 -22.46
N GLN A 89 12.99 -10.43 -23.58
CA GLN A 89 11.68 -9.82 -23.58
C GLN A 89 10.68 -10.67 -22.76
N THR A 90 10.03 -10.07 -21.76
CA THR A 90 9.21 -10.83 -20.78
C THR A 90 7.71 -10.67 -20.96
N ILE A 91 7.27 -9.69 -21.73
CA ILE A 91 5.85 -9.39 -21.91
C ILE A 91 5.20 -10.45 -22.80
N GLU A 92 4.26 -11.19 -22.23
CA GLU A 92 3.51 -12.24 -22.92
C GLU A 92 2.66 -11.67 -24.07
N CYS A 93 2.62 -12.41 -25.19
CA CYS A 93 1.77 -12.08 -26.32
C CYS A 93 0.28 -12.03 -25.90
N GLY A 94 -0.44 -11.00 -26.32
CA GLY A 94 -1.87 -10.81 -26.00
C GLY A 94 -2.15 -10.20 -24.62
N LEU A 95 -1.13 -10.05 -23.75
CA LEU A 95 -1.35 -9.56 -22.39
C LEU A 95 -1.69 -8.05 -22.36
N VAL A 96 -1.05 -7.25 -23.20
CA VAL A 96 -1.34 -5.82 -23.34
C VAL A 96 -2.77 -5.64 -23.83
N GLU A 97 -3.16 -6.37 -24.86
CA GLU A 97 -4.49 -6.35 -25.45
C GLU A 97 -5.54 -6.67 -24.39
N LYS A 98 -5.39 -7.81 -23.69
CA LYS A 98 -6.31 -8.22 -22.62
C LYS A 98 -6.52 -7.12 -21.57
N LYS A 99 -5.46 -6.41 -21.19
CA LYS A 99 -5.53 -5.31 -20.21
C LYS A 99 -6.21 -4.08 -20.78
N VAL A 100 -5.84 -3.65 -21.98
CA VAL A 100 -6.44 -2.46 -22.61
C VAL A 100 -7.91 -2.70 -22.95
N HIS A 101 -8.30 -3.92 -23.33
CA HIS A 101 -9.70 -4.32 -23.48
C HIS A 101 -10.51 -4.12 -22.19
N TYR A 102 -9.94 -4.47 -21.04
CA TYR A 102 -10.58 -4.23 -19.75
C TYR A 102 -10.68 -2.73 -19.42
N LEU A 103 -9.65 -1.95 -19.74
CA LEU A 103 -9.63 -0.50 -19.51
C LEU A 103 -10.60 0.25 -20.43
N ALA A 104 -10.86 -0.27 -21.64
CA ALA A 104 -11.74 0.36 -22.62
C ALA A 104 -13.20 0.54 -22.16
N LYS A 105 -13.61 -0.04 -21.02
CA LYS A 105 -14.88 0.29 -20.37
C LYS A 105 -15.01 1.79 -20.09
N ASP A 106 -13.91 2.46 -19.71
CA ASP A 106 -13.94 3.89 -19.40
C ASP A 106 -14.21 4.73 -20.67
N LEU A 107 -13.85 4.25 -21.87
CA LEU A 107 -14.23 4.89 -23.14
C LEU A 107 -15.74 4.76 -23.40
N VAL A 108 -16.34 3.61 -23.06
CA VAL A 108 -17.79 3.39 -23.20
C VAL A 108 -18.56 4.32 -22.28
N ASP A 109 -18.03 4.57 -21.08
CA ASP A 109 -18.60 5.48 -20.10
C ASP A 109 -18.32 6.97 -20.40
N GLY A 110 -17.66 7.29 -21.53
CA GLY A 110 -17.30 8.65 -21.93
C GLY A 110 -16.11 9.26 -21.17
N ASN A 111 -15.44 8.49 -20.32
CA ASN A 111 -14.33 8.91 -19.46
C ASN A 111 -12.97 8.78 -20.17
N ASN A 112 -12.81 9.50 -21.28
CA ASN A 112 -11.62 9.36 -22.15
C ASN A 112 -10.29 9.65 -21.43
N GLN A 113 -10.23 10.69 -20.59
CA GLN A 113 -8.99 11.03 -19.88
C GLN A 113 -8.58 9.91 -18.91
N LYS A 114 -9.54 9.35 -18.18
CA LYS A 114 -9.30 8.23 -17.25
C LYS A 114 -8.77 6.99 -17.97
N PHE A 115 -9.27 6.71 -19.17
CA PHE A 115 -8.73 5.64 -20.00
C PHE A 115 -7.27 5.90 -20.39
N ILE A 116 -6.96 7.12 -20.84
CA ILE A 116 -5.60 7.53 -21.22
C ILE A 116 -4.64 7.41 -20.02
N ASP A 117 -5.02 7.95 -18.87
CA ASP A 117 -4.22 7.89 -17.63
C ASP A 117 -3.95 6.44 -17.23
N ALA A 118 -4.95 5.56 -17.35
CA ALA A 118 -4.79 4.13 -17.08
C ALA A 118 -3.85 3.43 -18.08
N CYS A 119 -3.88 3.81 -19.36
CA CYS A 119 -2.93 3.33 -20.36
C CYS A 119 -1.50 3.83 -20.06
N THR A 120 -1.33 5.09 -19.66
CA THR A 120 -0.03 5.68 -19.27
C THR A 120 0.56 4.96 -18.07
N ALA A 121 -0.26 4.73 -17.03
CA ALA A 121 0.13 3.96 -15.86
C ALA A 121 0.49 2.50 -16.22
N LEU A 122 -0.27 1.87 -17.13
CA LEU A 122 0.01 0.51 -17.61
C LEU A 122 1.35 0.43 -18.37
N THR A 123 1.70 1.44 -19.15
CA THR A 123 2.99 1.51 -19.87
C THR A 123 4.15 1.61 -18.89
N ARG A 124 4.11 2.58 -17.96
CA ARG A 124 5.13 2.75 -16.89
C ARG A 124 5.37 1.44 -16.16
N PHE A 125 4.26 0.79 -15.80
CA PHE A 125 4.25 -0.48 -15.12
C PHE A 125 5.02 -1.58 -15.85
N TYR A 126 4.77 -1.76 -17.15
CA TYR A 126 5.41 -2.83 -17.91
C TYR A 126 6.91 -2.59 -18.12
N VAL A 127 7.35 -1.35 -18.27
CA VAL A 127 8.78 -1.00 -18.34
C VAL A 127 9.50 -1.39 -17.04
N LYS A 128 8.96 -1.01 -15.88
CA LYS A 128 9.53 -1.40 -14.57
C LYS A 128 9.48 -2.92 -14.35
N ARG A 129 8.39 -3.55 -14.77
CA ARG A 129 8.21 -5.00 -14.66
C ARG A 129 9.26 -5.75 -15.49
N GLU A 130 9.62 -5.25 -16.66
CA GLU A 130 10.64 -5.85 -17.52
C GLU A 130 11.99 -5.95 -16.79
N ALA A 131 12.42 -4.85 -16.17
CA ALA A 131 13.66 -4.79 -15.39
C ALA A 131 13.65 -5.81 -14.25
N ASN A 132 12.57 -5.83 -13.47
CA ASN A 132 12.40 -6.72 -12.32
C ASN A 132 12.34 -8.21 -12.70
N ILE A 133 11.63 -8.57 -13.77
CA ILE A 133 11.55 -9.97 -14.22
C ILE A 133 12.91 -10.43 -14.75
N ASN A 134 13.63 -9.59 -15.50
CA ASN A 134 14.95 -9.96 -16.00
C ASN A 134 16.01 -10.07 -14.89
N MET A 135 15.97 -9.20 -13.87
CA MET A 135 16.76 -9.34 -12.64
C MET A 135 16.51 -10.70 -11.98
N HIS A 136 15.24 -11.01 -11.74
CA HIS A 136 14.82 -12.27 -11.13
C HIS A 136 15.26 -13.49 -11.95
N ARG A 137 14.97 -13.52 -13.25
CA ARG A 137 15.34 -14.62 -14.15
C ARG A 137 16.84 -14.81 -14.24
N SER A 138 17.61 -13.72 -14.25
CA SER A 138 19.08 -13.77 -14.25
C SER A 138 19.62 -14.34 -12.94
N ALA A 139 19.07 -13.92 -11.80
CA ALA A 139 19.44 -14.46 -10.49
C ALA A 139 19.13 -15.96 -10.39
N LEU A 140 17.90 -16.36 -10.76
CA LEU A 140 17.45 -17.75 -10.75
C LEU A 140 18.31 -18.64 -11.66
N ARG A 141 18.57 -18.19 -12.91
CA ARG A 141 19.41 -18.92 -13.87
C ARG A 141 20.84 -19.10 -13.36
N SER A 142 21.35 -18.09 -12.67
CA SER A 142 22.70 -18.11 -12.09
C SER A 142 22.76 -18.83 -10.75
N LYS A 143 21.62 -19.29 -10.21
CA LYS A 143 21.50 -19.93 -8.90
C LYS A 143 22.10 -19.07 -7.77
N ILE A 144 21.82 -17.77 -7.81
CA ILE A 144 22.23 -16.83 -6.78
C ILE A 144 21.00 -16.34 -6.02
N TRP A 145 21.22 -15.90 -4.78
CA TRP A 145 20.17 -15.33 -3.95
C TRP A 145 19.77 -13.97 -4.48
N TRP A 146 18.59 -13.52 -4.08
CA TRP A 146 18.10 -12.20 -4.35
C TRP A 146 17.10 -11.81 -3.26
N ALA A 147 16.84 -10.51 -3.14
CA ALA A 147 15.84 -9.97 -2.23
C ALA A 147 14.87 -9.06 -3.00
N ARG A 148 13.63 -8.99 -2.54
CA ARG A 148 12.70 -7.94 -2.94
C ARG A 148 12.87 -6.77 -1.98
N VAL A 149 13.15 -5.59 -2.53
CA VAL A 149 13.56 -4.43 -1.72
C VAL A 149 12.63 -3.26 -2.03
N PRO A 150 11.79 -2.83 -1.07
CA PRO A 150 10.90 -1.69 -1.25
C PRO A 150 11.71 -0.39 -1.33
N SER A 151 11.16 0.67 -1.92
CA SER A 151 11.84 1.98 -1.83
C SER A 151 11.63 2.61 -0.44
N GLY A 152 10.52 2.26 0.22
CA GLY A 152 10.07 2.90 1.44
C GLY A 152 9.15 4.10 1.22
N ALA A 153 8.70 4.37 -0.03
CA ALA A 153 7.77 5.44 -0.38
C ALA A 153 6.36 4.92 -0.73
N GLU A 154 6.22 3.86 -1.52
CA GLU A 154 4.94 3.23 -1.82
C GLU A 154 5.11 1.72 -2.03
N THR A 155 4.67 0.91 -1.07
CA THR A 155 4.81 -0.54 -1.15
C THR A 155 3.52 -1.20 -0.67
N CYS A 156 2.87 -1.98 -1.53
CA CYS A 156 1.67 -2.71 -1.13
C CYS A 156 1.99 -3.80 -0.10
N GLY A 157 0.97 -4.29 0.61
CA GLY A 157 1.15 -5.32 1.64
C GLY A 157 1.76 -6.63 1.11
N PHE A 158 1.48 -7.02 -0.14
CA PHE A 158 2.10 -8.22 -0.72
C PHE A 158 3.61 -8.06 -0.97
N CYS A 159 4.01 -6.92 -1.54
CA CYS A 159 5.42 -6.63 -1.78
C CYS A 159 6.16 -6.48 -0.45
N PHE A 160 5.53 -5.86 0.55
CA PHE A 160 6.06 -5.80 1.92
C PHE A 160 6.28 -7.20 2.50
N MET A 161 5.28 -8.08 2.47
CA MET A 161 5.38 -9.48 2.93
C MET A 161 6.56 -10.22 2.28
N LEU A 162 6.75 -10.08 0.97
CA LEU A 162 7.91 -10.69 0.31
C LEU A 162 9.23 -10.01 0.72
N SER A 163 9.21 -8.72 0.98
CA SER A 163 10.42 -8.00 1.38
C SER A 163 10.91 -8.40 2.77
N THR A 164 10.08 -9.00 3.62
CA THR A 164 10.51 -9.50 4.95
C THR A 164 11.42 -10.74 4.88
N ARG A 165 11.54 -11.39 3.71
CA ARG A 165 12.32 -12.63 3.56
C ARG A 165 13.82 -12.41 3.32
N GLY A 166 14.24 -11.21 2.96
CA GLY A 166 15.64 -10.93 2.65
C GLY A 166 16.18 -11.73 1.46
N PHE A 167 17.46 -12.08 1.52
CA PHE A 167 18.18 -12.86 0.49
C PHE A 167 17.97 -14.37 0.66
N ASP A 168 16.72 -14.83 0.55
CA ASP A 168 16.35 -16.23 0.84
C ASP A 168 15.79 -17.00 -0.38
N TYR A 169 15.49 -16.32 -1.48
CA TYR A 169 14.72 -16.93 -2.57
C TYR A 169 15.53 -17.92 -3.42
N GLU A 170 15.21 -19.22 -3.28
CA GLU A 170 15.75 -20.30 -4.12
C GLU A 170 14.87 -20.65 -5.34
N SER A 171 13.62 -20.17 -5.39
CA SER A 171 12.70 -20.40 -6.54
C SER A 171 11.69 -19.28 -6.79
N GLU A 172 11.18 -19.21 -8.03
CA GLU A 172 10.12 -18.28 -8.46
C GLU A 172 8.86 -18.40 -7.58
N PHE A 173 8.40 -19.61 -7.28
CA PHE A 173 7.20 -19.86 -6.45
C PHE A 173 7.35 -19.39 -5.01
N SER A 174 8.53 -19.64 -4.41
CA SER A 174 8.86 -19.11 -3.08
C SER A 174 8.96 -17.60 -3.03
N ALA A 175 8.92 -16.92 -4.17
CA ALA A 175 9.05 -15.47 -4.32
C ALA A 175 7.75 -14.77 -4.78
N GLY A 176 6.63 -15.49 -4.74
CA GLY A 176 5.34 -15.02 -5.27
C GLY A 176 5.24 -15.10 -6.81
N GLY A 177 6.25 -15.68 -7.47
CA GLY A 177 6.31 -15.87 -8.91
C GLY A 177 5.53 -17.11 -9.36
N ALA A 178 4.46 -16.81 -10.08
CA ALA A 178 3.62 -17.65 -10.95
C ALA A 178 2.33 -16.87 -11.29
N GLY A 179 2.00 -15.84 -10.49
CA GLY A 179 0.77 -15.05 -10.69
C GLY A 179 0.75 -13.67 -10.03
N HIS A 180 1.90 -13.14 -9.57
CA HIS A 180 1.90 -11.83 -8.93
C HIS A 180 1.60 -10.72 -9.95
N LYS A 181 0.38 -10.18 -9.83
CA LYS A 181 0.03 -8.88 -10.41
C LYS A 181 0.84 -7.85 -9.64
N PHE A 182 2.00 -7.44 -10.14
CA PHE A 182 2.53 -6.16 -9.69
C PHE A 182 1.37 -5.15 -9.83
N HIS A 183 1.09 -4.42 -8.77
CA HIS A 183 0.11 -3.34 -8.74
C HIS A 183 0.75 -2.14 -9.45
N LEU A 184 -0.06 -1.30 -10.08
CA LEU A 184 0.42 -0.16 -10.89
C LEU A 184 1.38 0.77 -10.12
N HIS A 185 1.28 0.83 -8.79
CA HIS A 185 2.01 1.76 -7.92
C HIS A 185 3.10 1.10 -7.05
N CYS A 186 3.48 -0.15 -7.30
CA CYS A 186 4.56 -0.77 -6.52
C CYS A 186 5.95 -0.32 -6.98
N ASP A 187 6.77 0.15 -6.04
CA ASP A 187 8.12 0.67 -6.27
C ASP A 187 9.26 -0.30 -5.88
N CYS A 188 8.91 -1.52 -5.49
CA CYS A 188 9.90 -2.51 -5.07
C CYS A 188 10.74 -2.98 -6.26
N ILE A 189 12.03 -3.21 -6.01
CA ILE A 189 12.96 -3.77 -6.99
C ILE A 189 13.44 -5.15 -6.56
N ILE A 190 14.03 -5.88 -7.50
CA ILE A 190 14.78 -7.11 -7.22
C ILE A 190 16.27 -6.78 -7.14
N VAL A 191 16.92 -7.21 -6.06
CA VAL A 191 18.36 -7.02 -5.84
C VAL A 191 19.04 -8.39 -5.74
N PRO A 192 19.99 -8.73 -6.64
CA PRO A 192 20.74 -9.99 -6.55
C PRO A 192 21.79 -9.94 -5.43
N GLY A 193 22.27 -11.10 -4.99
CA GLY A 193 23.32 -11.18 -3.99
C GLY A 193 23.57 -12.60 -3.49
N THR A 194 24.03 -12.68 -2.25
CA THR A 194 24.28 -13.92 -1.50
C THR A 194 23.49 -13.87 -0.19
N LYS A 195 23.44 -14.98 0.56
CA LYS A 195 22.86 -14.98 1.92
C LYS A 195 23.53 -13.99 2.89
N LYS A 196 24.76 -13.54 2.60
CA LYS A 196 25.52 -12.59 3.41
C LYS A 196 25.41 -11.15 2.90
N THR A 197 24.70 -10.92 1.79
CA THR A 197 24.52 -9.58 1.25
C THR A 197 23.59 -8.79 2.17
N THR A 198 24.00 -7.59 2.53
CA THR A 198 23.19 -6.65 3.32
C THR A 198 22.95 -5.39 2.49
N ILE A 199 21.81 -4.74 2.68
CA ILE A 199 21.51 -3.46 2.05
C ILE A 199 21.34 -2.42 3.15
N GLU A 200 21.95 -1.27 2.98
CA GLU A 200 21.81 -0.17 3.92
C GLU A 200 20.35 0.28 4.10
N GLY A 201 19.89 0.32 5.35
CA GLY A 201 18.53 0.74 5.69
C GLY A 201 17.43 -0.25 5.30
N TYR A 202 17.79 -1.49 4.97
CA TYR A 202 16.86 -2.59 4.72
C TYR A 202 17.18 -3.72 5.69
N ASP A 203 16.25 -3.95 6.62
CA ASP A 203 16.35 -4.96 7.66
C ASP A 203 15.15 -5.92 7.55
N PRO A 204 15.31 -7.06 6.87
CA PRO A 204 14.24 -8.03 6.68
C PRO A 204 13.68 -8.59 7.98
N ASP A 205 14.51 -8.74 9.02
CA ASP A 205 14.11 -9.35 10.30
C ASP A 205 13.20 -8.39 11.07
N GLU A 206 13.55 -7.12 11.13
CA GLU A 206 12.71 -6.05 11.70
C GLU A 206 11.40 -5.88 10.91
N MET A 207 11.45 -5.98 9.58
CA MET A 207 10.25 -5.98 8.75
C MET A 207 9.39 -7.21 9.00
N TYR A 208 9.99 -8.39 9.20
CA TYR A 208 9.27 -9.61 9.55
C TYR A 208 8.59 -9.50 10.92
N ALA A 209 9.23 -8.87 11.91
CA ALA A 209 8.62 -8.59 13.20
C ALA A 209 7.32 -7.78 13.05
N ARG A 210 7.29 -6.77 12.17
CA ARG A 210 6.07 -5.98 11.88
C ARG A 210 5.02 -6.75 11.09
N TRP A 211 5.42 -7.67 10.21
CA TRP A 211 4.51 -8.63 9.59
C TRP A 211 3.85 -9.54 10.62
N VAL A 212 4.62 -10.04 11.59
CA VAL A 212 4.12 -10.83 12.74
C VAL A 212 3.19 -9.99 13.61
N GLU A 213 3.51 -8.71 13.85
CA GLU A 213 2.63 -7.79 14.58
C GLU A 213 1.27 -7.63 13.89
N CYS A 214 1.25 -7.44 12.57
CA CYS A 214 0.01 -7.40 11.80
C CYS A 214 -0.75 -8.74 11.86
N ALA A 215 -0.04 -9.86 11.82
CA ALA A 215 -0.63 -11.19 11.94
C ALA A 215 -1.29 -11.41 13.32
N ASN A 216 -0.61 -10.96 14.39
CA ASN A 216 -1.14 -10.97 15.75
C ASN A 216 -2.37 -10.07 15.91
N THR A 217 -2.40 -8.91 15.24
CA THR A 217 -3.58 -8.04 15.25
C THR A 217 -4.82 -8.73 14.69
N VAL A 218 -4.68 -9.53 13.62
CA VAL A 218 -5.81 -10.30 13.07
C VAL A 218 -5.96 -11.69 13.70
N GLY A 219 -5.16 -12.04 14.70
CA GLY A 219 -5.21 -13.33 15.40
C GLY A 219 -4.81 -14.53 14.54
N LEU A 220 -3.88 -14.35 13.58
CA LEU A 220 -3.46 -15.40 12.65
C LEU A 220 -1.96 -15.68 12.74
N GLU A 221 -1.59 -16.94 12.50
CA GLU A 221 -0.20 -17.32 12.29
C GLU A 221 0.34 -16.74 10.96
N PRO A 222 1.62 -16.30 10.92
CA PRO A 222 2.25 -15.64 9.76
C PRO A 222 2.64 -16.62 8.63
N ILE A 223 1.75 -17.55 8.29
CA ILE A 223 1.96 -18.58 7.25
C ILE A 223 1.31 -18.18 5.91
N TRP A 224 1.78 -18.78 4.81
CA TRP A 224 1.29 -18.46 3.45
C TRP A 224 -0.24 -18.55 3.31
N LYS A 225 -0.90 -19.52 3.96
CA LYS A 225 -2.35 -19.69 3.88
C LYS A 225 -3.13 -18.48 4.40
N ASN A 226 -2.57 -17.77 5.39
CA ASN A 226 -3.19 -16.63 6.07
C ASN A 226 -2.82 -15.27 5.44
N ARG A 227 -1.91 -15.26 4.48
CA ARG A 227 -1.29 -14.04 3.93
C ARG A 227 -2.29 -12.96 3.51
N SER A 228 -3.44 -13.32 2.93
CA SER A 228 -4.37 -12.32 2.40
C SER A 228 -4.96 -11.42 3.48
N ALA A 229 -5.31 -11.98 4.64
CA ALA A 229 -5.83 -11.22 5.77
C ALA A 229 -4.74 -10.36 6.42
N ILE A 230 -3.52 -10.90 6.54
CA ILE A 230 -2.38 -10.18 7.12
C ILE A 230 -1.95 -9.04 6.20
N ILE A 231 -1.96 -9.25 4.86
CA ILE A 231 -1.73 -8.20 3.86
C ILE A 231 -2.77 -7.08 4.01
N ALA A 232 -4.05 -7.43 4.16
CA ALA A 232 -5.11 -6.42 4.36
C ALA A 232 -4.87 -5.60 5.63
N GLU A 233 -4.40 -6.21 6.73
CA GLU A 233 -4.02 -5.47 7.94
C GLU A 233 -2.77 -4.60 7.72
N CYS A 234 -1.75 -5.08 7.01
CA CYS A 234 -0.57 -4.28 6.64
C CYS A 234 -0.99 -3.04 5.83
N GLU A 235 -1.97 -3.16 4.94
CA GLU A 235 -2.49 -2.04 4.14
C GLU A 235 -3.23 -0.99 4.98
N THR A 236 -3.48 -1.25 6.26
CA THR A 236 -3.97 -0.26 7.22
C THR A 236 -2.87 0.53 7.94
N ARG A 237 -1.60 0.13 7.75
CA ARG A 237 -0.43 0.73 8.41
C ARG A 237 0.28 1.71 7.47
N ASP A 238 0.98 2.68 8.05
CA ASP A 238 1.91 3.56 7.35
C ASP A 238 3.07 2.72 6.77
N PHE A 239 3.35 2.91 5.50
CA PHE A 239 4.38 2.13 4.79
C PHE A 239 5.79 2.44 5.28
N ARG A 240 6.08 3.64 5.80
CA ARG A 240 7.39 3.98 6.37
C ARG A 240 7.57 3.22 7.68
N TRP A 241 6.50 3.10 8.47
CA TRP A 241 6.50 2.25 9.65
C TRP A 241 6.74 0.79 9.29
N LEU A 242 6.01 0.22 8.32
CA LEU A 242 6.23 -1.16 7.88
C LEU A 242 7.69 -1.40 7.48
N ASN A 243 8.25 -0.51 6.67
CA ASN A 243 9.58 -0.70 6.09
C ASN A 243 10.73 -0.38 7.05
N SER A 244 10.55 0.57 7.98
CA SER A 244 11.67 1.12 8.78
C SER A 244 11.36 1.33 10.27
N GLY A 245 10.12 1.09 10.71
CA GLY A 245 9.67 1.41 12.06
C GLY A 245 9.47 2.91 12.31
N THR A 246 9.64 3.76 11.29
CA THR A 246 9.38 5.20 11.39
C THR A 246 7.91 5.44 11.71
N LYS A 247 7.62 6.01 12.88
CA LYS A 247 6.25 6.22 13.35
C LYS A 247 5.59 7.34 12.54
N PRO A 248 4.36 7.17 12.03
CA PRO A 248 3.65 8.25 11.36
C PRO A 248 3.45 9.43 12.31
N ASP A 249 3.41 10.64 11.76
CA ASP A 249 3.11 11.84 12.53
C ASP A 249 1.61 11.93 12.86
N ILE A 250 1.29 12.80 13.82
CA ILE A 250 -0.08 13.10 14.20
C ILE A 250 -0.41 14.46 13.63
N HIS A 251 -1.49 14.53 12.85
CA HIS A 251 -1.97 15.78 12.26
C HIS A 251 -3.40 16.08 12.68
N TYR A 252 -3.80 17.32 12.43
CA TYR A 252 -5.19 17.73 12.40
C TYR A 252 -5.48 18.42 11.06
N ILE A 253 -6.46 17.96 10.32
CA ILE A 253 -6.84 18.55 9.03
C ILE A 253 -8.04 19.47 9.23
N GLU A 254 -7.80 20.76 9.03
CA GLU A 254 -8.86 21.77 9.00
C GLU A 254 -9.54 21.78 7.63
N ASN A 255 -10.84 22.07 7.60
CA ASN A 255 -11.66 22.15 6.39
C ASN A 255 -11.65 20.87 5.54
N TYR A 256 -11.56 19.70 6.20
CA TYR A 256 -11.58 18.40 5.53
C TYR A 256 -12.83 18.22 4.64
N GLY A 257 -12.59 17.89 3.37
CA GLY A 257 -13.57 17.80 2.29
C GLY A 257 -13.75 19.08 1.48
N GLU A 258 -13.04 20.18 1.79
CA GLU A 258 -13.18 21.48 1.13
C GLU A 258 -11.96 21.80 0.23
N LYS A 259 -12.08 22.78 -0.66
CA LYS A 259 -10.99 23.17 -1.60
C LYS A 259 -9.73 23.69 -0.90
N ASN A 260 -9.85 24.13 0.36
CA ASN A 260 -8.84 24.80 1.17
C ASN A 260 -8.51 23.98 2.43
N GLU A 261 -8.42 22.66 2.30
CA GLU A 261 -7.89 21.77 3.34
C GLU A 261 -6.52 22.25 3.83
N VAL A 262 -6.33 22.26 5.15
CA VAL A 262 -5.05 22.63 5.77
C VAL A 262 -4.61 21.55 6.74
N VAL A 263 -3.46 20.92 6.44
CA VAL A 263 -2.81 19.97 7.34
C VAL A 263 -2.05 20.74 8.42
N ARG A 264 -2.43 20.51 9.68
CA ARG A 264 -1.78 21.10 10.86
C ARG A 264 -0.94 20.05 11.59
N ASP A 265 0.15 20.52 12.17
CA ASP A 265 1.12 19.68 12.86
C ASP A 265 0.61 19.10 14.19
N TYR A 266 1.47 18.30 14.82
CA TYR A 266 1.18 17.64 16.09
C TYR A 266 0.94 18.60 17.25
N LYS A 267 1.50 19.83 17.22
CA LYS A 267 1.30 20.83 18.29
C LYS A 267 -0.12 21.37 18.23
N PHE A 268 -0.58 21.66 17.02
CA PHE A 268 -1.96 22.07 16.80
C PHE A 268 -2.93 20.94 17.20
N ALA A 269 -2.69 19.72 16.70
CA ALA A 269 -3.52 18.57 17.02
C ALA A 269 -3.64 18.32 18.53
N ARG A 270 -2.53 18.40 19.28
CA ARG A 270 -2.49 18.24 20.74
C ARG A 270 -3.39 19.22 21.49
N ASN A 271 -3.52 20.45 21.00
CA ASN A 271 -4.35 21.48 21.62
C ASN A 271 -5.81 21.42 21.17
N LYS A 272 -6.07 20.80 20.02
CA LYS A 272 -7.40 20.74 19.40
C LYS A 272 -8.20 19.51 19.81
N VAL A 273 -7.53 18.38 20.05
CA VAL A 273 -8.12 17.08 20.36
C VAL A 273 -8.16 16.85 21.87
N ALA A 274 -9.14 16.07 22.35
CA ALA A 274 -9.22 15.75 23.76
C ALA A 274 -7.94 15.04 24.24
N SER A 275 -7.44 15.37 25.44
CA SER A 275 -6.12 14.90 25.88
C SER A 275 -6.01 13.37 25.95
N HIS A 276 -7.11 12.67 26.26
CA HIS A 276 -7.12 11.21 26.30
C HIS A 276 -7.10 10.58 24.90
N GLU A 277 -7.80 11.15 23.93
CA GLU A 277 -7.75 10.72 22.52
C GLU A 277 -6.37 10.97 21.92
N TYR A 278 -5.71 12.07 22.28
CA TYR A 278 -4.34 12.33 21.85
C TYR A 278 -3.35 11.30 22.42
N VAL A 279 -3.54 10.84 23.66
CA VAL A 279 -2.75 9.74 24.24
C VAL A 279 -2.98 8.43 23.48
N THR A 280 -4.23 8.10 23.14
CA THR A 280 -4.55 6.95 22.29
C THR A 280 -3.90 7.06 20.92
N ALA A 281 -3.93 8.23 20.29
CA ALA A 281 -3.22 8.49 19.03
C ALA A 281 -1.71 8.27 19.13
N GLN A 282 -1.08 8.65 20.26
CA GLN A 282 0.34 8.39 20.50
C GLN A 282 0.65 6.88 20.57
N ARG A 283 -0.27 6.06 21.09
CA ARG A 283 -0.17 4.59 21.09
C ARG A 283 -0.38 4.03 19.68
N MET A 284 -1.39 4.51 18.97
CA MET A 284 -1.70 4.11 17.60
C MET A 284 -0.52 4.29 16.64
N ARG A 285 0.19 5.43 16.69
CA ARG A 285 1.38 5.64 15.86
C ARG A 285 2.56 4.71 16.20
N GLN A 286 2.62 4.15 17.41
CA GLN A 286 3.64 3.12 17.73
C GLN A 286 3.43 1.87 16.91
N LEU A 287 2.17 1.56 16.61
CA LEU A 287 1.72 0.43 15.82
C LEU A 287 1.63 0.78 14.31
N GLY A 288 2.15 1.93 13.90
CA GLY A 288 2.12 2.36 12.51
C GLY A 288 0.73 2.75 11.98
N LEU A 289 -0.26 2.97 12.83
CA LEU A 289 -1.56 3.50 12.36
C LEU A 289 -1.43 5.00 12.08
N THR A 290 -1.90 5.44 10.92
CA THR A 290 -1.95 6.88 10.56
C THR A 290 -2.97 7.61 11.43
N VAL A 291 -2.60 8.79 11.91
CA VAL A 291 -3.42 9.63 12.79
C VAL A 291 -3.57 11.02 12.20
N ASP A 292 -4.58 11.19 11.36
CA ASP A 292 -4.93 12.48 10.77
C ASP A 292 -6.33 12.87 11.26
N PHE A 293 -6.38 13.59 12.37
CA PHE A 293 -7.64 14.00 12.99
C PHE A 293 -8.41 14.98 12.10
N ILE A 294 -9.74 14.91 12.15
CA ILE A 294 -10.64 15.86 11.50
C ILE A 294 -11.69 16.35 12.49
N LYS A 295 -12.45 17.36 12.09
CA LYS A 295 -13.65 17.73 12.85
C LYS A 295 -14.68 16.61 12.73
N ASP A 296 -15.07 16.05 13.88
CA ASP A 296 -15.95 14.89 14.06
C ASP A 296 -17.42 15.15 13.74
N HIS A 297 -17.78 16.35 13.27
CA HIS A 297 -19.12 16.68 12.82
C HIS A 297 -19.13 17.90 11.91
N TYR A 298 -20.19 18.00 11.11
CA TYR A 298 -20.54 19.20 10.36
C TYR A 298 -22.06 19.37 10.40
N SER A 299 -22.54 20.52 9.94
CA SER A 299 -23.96 20.81 9.93
C SER A 299 -24.45 21.03 8.52
N VAL A 300 -25.64 20.53 8.24
CA VAL A 300 -26.34 20.66 6.97
C VAL A 300 -27.62 21.44 7.20
N ASP A 301 -27.83 22.49 6.43
CA ASP A 301 -29.09 23.23 6.41
C ASP A 301 -30.07 22.54 5.45
N LEU A 302 -31.27 22.24 5.94
CA LEU A 302 -32.33 21.58 5.19
C LEU A 302 -33.22 22.61 4.46
N PRO A 303 -33.94 22.20 3.40
CA PRO A 303 -34.81 23.10 2.64
C PRO A 303 -35.93 23.76 3.47
N ASP A 304 -36.30 23.18 4.60
CA ASP A 304 -37.28 23.72 5.54
C ASP A 304 -36.69 24.74 6.54
N GLY A 305 -35.40 25.07 6.40
CA GLY A 305 -34.67 25.98 7.27
C GLY A 305 -34.16 25.37 8.56
N SER A 306 -34.40 24.07 8.81
CA SER A 306 -33.84 23.36 9.96
C SER A 306 -32.38 22.95 9.71
N ARG A 307 -31.62 22.70 10.79
CA ARG A 307 -30.20 22.34 10.72
C ARG A 307 -29.97 20.99 11.37
N VAL A 308 -29.35 20.06 10.63
CA VAL A 308 -29.00 18.73 11.13
C VAL A 308 -27.49 18.64 11.33
N ILE A 309 -27.06 18.07 12.46
CA ILE A 309 -25.65 17.76 12.73
C ILE A 309 -25.39 16.34 12.25
N VAL A 310 -24.43 16.19 11.35
CA VAL A 310 -23.96 14.89 10.87
C VAL A 310 -22.64 14.57 11.55
N GLY A 311 -22.60 13.45 12.27
CA GLY A 311 -21.39 12.94 12.93
C GLY A 311 -20.47 12.23 11.94
N ARG A 312 -19.18 12.52 12.02
CA ARG A 312 -18.08 11.93 11.25
C ARG A 312 -17.15 11.15 12.17
N CYS A 313 -16.36 10.28 11.57
CA CYS A 313 -15.25 9.64 12.25
C CYS A 313 -14.19 10.66 12.66
N ASP A 314 -13.39 10.30 13.65
CA ASP A 314 -12.36 11.19 14.20
C ASP A 314 -11.19 11.41 13.23
N MET A 315 -10.99 10.52 12.24
CA MET A 315 -9.84 10.58 11.32
C MET A 315 -10.22 10.39 9.84
N THR A 316 -9.40 10.92 8.95
CA THR A 316 -9.59 10.88 7.47
C THR A 316 -9.71 9.47 6.89
N ASN A 317 -9.03 8.49 7.49
CA ASN A 317 -9.02 7.09 7.08
C ASN A 317 -10.27 6.32 7.56
N GLY A 318 -11.22 6.99 8.21
CA GLY A 318 -12.45 6.38 8.73
C GLY A 318 -12.27 5.69 10.07
N TYR A 319 -11.25 6.11 10.85
CA TYR A 319 -11.03 5.60 12.20
C TYR A 319 -11.82 6.40 13.21
N GLU A 320 -12.46 5.68 14.12
CA GLU A 320 -13.20 6.20 15.27
C GLU A 320 -12.53 5.73 16.56
N LEU A 321 -12.44 6.61 17.56
CA LEU A 321 -11.82 6.32 18.84
C LEU A 321 -12.83 6.27 19.98
N LYS A 322 -12.60 5.34 20.89
CA LYS A 322 -13.20 5.31 22.23
C LYS A 322 -12.12 4.92 23.22
N ALA A 323 -11.92 5.74 24.26
CA ALA A 323 -11.01 5.43 25.36
C ALA A 323 -11.77 5.43 26.71
N PRO A 324 -12.66 4.43 26.94
CA PRO A 324 -13.51 4.38 28.12
C PRO A 324 -12.68 4.04 29.37
N ARG A 325 -12.59 4.98 30.32
CA ARG A 325 -11.77 4.83 31.55
C ARG A 325 -12.51 4.25 32.75
N GLU A 326 -13.82 4.44 32.81
CA GLU A 326 -14.64 4.11 33.99
C GLU A 326 -15.55 2.89 33.76
N SER A 327 -15.52 2.31 32.56
CA SER A 327 -16.38 1.19 32.22
C SER A 327 -15.91 -0.08 32.93
N ILE A 328 -16.72 -0.57 33.88
CA ILE A 328 -16.45 -1.79 34.65
C ILE A 328 -16.86 -3.06 33.87
N SER A 329 -17.95 -2.97 33.11
CA SER A 329 -18.47 -4.12 32.35
C SER A 329 -17.96 -4.09 30.92
N ALA A 330 -17.13 -5.08 30.55
CA ALA A 330 -16.63 -5.25 29.19
C ALA A 330 -17.78 -5.38 28.17
N LYS A 331 -18.90 -6.01 28.54
CA LYS A 331 -20.09 -6.11 27.69
C LYS A 331 -20.71 -4.74 27.39
N ASN A 332 -20.93 -3.93 28.42
CA ASN A 332 -21.52 -2.60 28.25
C ASN A 332 -20.56 -1.68 27.49
N LEU A 333 -19.26 -1.79 27.77
CA LEU A 333 -18.20 -1.07 27.07
C LEU A 333 -18.25 -1.34 25.57
N VAL A 334 -18.26 -2.62 25.18
CA VAL A 334 -18.33 -3.05 23.77
C VAL A 334 -19.61 -2.55 23.11
N SER A 335 -20.78 -2.83 23.71
CA SER A 335 -22.06 -2.43 23.11
C SER A 335 -22.16 -0.93 22.94
N ASN A 336 -21.81 -0.15 23.97
CA ASN A 336 -21.91 1.30 23.92
C ASN A 336 -20.93 1.89 22.90
N SER A 337 -19.69 1.39 22.86
CA SER A 337 -18.68 1.87 21.91
C SER A 337 -19.12 1.63 20.47
N ILE A 338 -19.67 0.45 20.16
CA ILE A 338 -20.15 0.11 18.82
C ILE A 338 -21.41 0.89 18.46
N GLU A 339 -22.43 0.93 19.33
CA GLU A 339 -23.69 1.61 19.04
C GLU A 339 -23.53 3.12 18.88
N ASN A 340 -22.64 3.75 19.65
CA ASN A 340 -22.35 5.18 19.52
C ASN A 340 -21.57 5.53 18.24
N SER A 341 -20.93 4.54 17.61
CA SER A 341 -20.05 4.75 16.45
C SER A 341 -20.70 4.33 15.13
N ARG A 342 -21.66 3.39 15.16
CA ARG A 342 -22.18 2.69 13.97
C ARG A 342 -22.78 3.59 12.88
N ASN A 343 -23.23 4.79 13.24
CA ASN A 343 -23.88 5.73 12.34
C ASN A 343 -22.96 6.88 11.93
N LYS A 344 -21.70 6.90 12.39
CA LYS A 344 -20.75 7.93 11.98
C LYS A 344 -20.41 7.76 10.51
N GLU A 345 -20.44 8.87 9.79
CA GLU A 345 -20.11 8.90 8.37
C GLU A 345 -18.65 8.45 8.16
N GLY A 346 -18.46 7.54 7.20
CA GLY A 346 -17.14 7.09 6.77
C GLY A 346 -16.47 6.04 7.66
N ILE A 347 -17.16 5.49 8.68
CA ILE A 347 -16.53 4.54 9.61
C ILE A 347 -16.05 3.26 8.91
N LYS A 348 -14.77 2.97 9.10
CA LYS A 348 -14.10 1.76 8.63
C LYS A 348 -13.50 0.96 9.77
N ARG A 349 -13.03 1.61 10.83
CA ARG A 349 -12.47 0.96 12.02
C ARG A 349 -12.83 1.71 13.28
N LEU A 350 -13.33 1.01 14.29
CA LEU A 350 -13.48 1.49 15.65
C LEU A 350 -12.32 0.97 16.50
N ILE A 351 -11.57 1.86 17.15
CA ILE A 351 -10.49 1.51 18.07
C ILE A 351 -10.95 1.83 19.49
N ILE A 352 -11.05 0.78 20.29
CA ILE A 352 -11.40 0.84 21.70
C ILE A 352 -10.12 0.71 22.52
N ASP A 353 -9.61 1.82 23.03
CA ASP A 353 -8.42 1.87 23.88
C ASP A 353 -8.79 1.64 25.34
N VAL A 354 -8.44 0.47 25.86
CA VAL A 354 -8.67 0.08 27.26
C VAL A 354 -7.42 0.19 28.12
N THR A 355 -6.32 0.73 27.58
CA THR A 355 -5.02 0.80 28.28
C THR A 355 -5.10 1.49 29.64
N ASP A 356 -5.88 2.57 29.74
CA ASP A 356 -6.03 3.35 30.97
C ASP A 356 -7.31 2.98 31.76
N ASN A 357 -7.96 1.86 31.41
CA ASN A 357 -9.11 1.35 32.14
C ASN A 357 -8.64 0.33 33.19
N PRO A 358 -8.84 0.58 34.49
CA PRO A 358 -8.37 -0.32 35.55
C PRO A 358 -9.26 -1.54 35.79
N HIS A 359 -10.40 -1.65 35.09
CA HIS A 359 -11.44 -2.64 35.38
C HIS A 359 -11.58 -3.74 34.33
N VAL A 360 -11.11 -3.50 33.11
CA VAL A 360 -11.23 -4.46 32.01
C VAL A 360 -9.91 -4.54 31.25
N SER A 361 -9.62 -5.72 30.74
CA SER A 361 -8.45 -5.98 29.92
C SER A 361 -8.81 -6.35 28.48
N ILE A 362 -7.83 -6.26 27.57
CA ILE A 362 -8.01 -6.69 26.18
C ILE A 362 -8.47 -8.15 26.08
N ASN A 363 -8.02 -9.02 26.99
CA ASN A 363 -8.34 -10.45 26.98
C ASN A 363 -9.81 -10.72 27.36
N GLU A 364 -10.42 -9.84 28.16
CA GLU A 364 -11.84 -9.91 28.49
C GLU A 364 -12.70 -9.28 27.40
N VAL A 365 -12.25 -8.17 26.82
CA VAL A 365 -13.03 -7.39 25.83
C VAL A 365 -13.09 -8.08 24.47
N ILE A 366 -11.99 -8.69 24.00
CA ILE A 366 -11.93 -9.29 22.64
C ILE A 366 -12.98 -10.38 22.42
N PRO A 367 -13.11 -11.42 23.27
CA PRO A 367 -14.13 -12.46 23.06
C PRO A 367 -15.55 -11.89 22.99
N ILE A 368 -15.85 -10.92 23.84
CA ILE A 368 -17.16 -10.25 23.88
C ILE A 368 -17.40 -9.42 22.62
N ALA A 369 -16.37 -8.71 22.14
CA ALA A 369 -16.43 -7.94 20.90
C ALA A 369 -16.65 -8.85 19.68
N VAL A 370 -15.98 -10.02 19.63
CA VAL A 370 -16.16 -11.02 18.57
C VAL A 370 -17.61 -11.50 18.54
N ASP A 371 -18.14 -11.92 19.69
CA ASP A 371 -19.53 -12.38 19.81
C ASP A 371 -20.53 -11.29 19.41
N TYR A 372 -20.29 -10.04 19.85
CA TYR A 372 -21.14 -8.91 19.49
C TYR A 372 -21.11 -8.63 17.98
N CYS A 373 -19.92 -8.57 17.38
CA CYS A 373 -19.74 -8.30 15.96
C CYS A 373 -20.44 -9.36 15.09
N ASN A 374 -20.30 -10.63 15.45
CA ASN A 374 -20.95 -11.75 14.78
C ASN A 374 -22.48 -11.69 14.91
N LYS A 375 -22.99 -11.50 16.13
CA LYS A 375 -24.42 -11.43 16.42
C LYS A 375 -25.11 -10.28 15.69
N HIS A 376 -24.46 -9.11 15.66
CA HIS A 376 -25.04 -7.88 15.13
C HIS A 376 -24.60 -7.55 13.70
N LYS A 377 -23.79 -8.41 13.07
CA LYS A 377 -23.25 -8.25 11.71
C LYS A 377 -22.61 -6.87 11.51
N VAL A 378 -21.73 -6.48 12.43
CA VAL A 378 -21.01 -5.20 12.38
C VAL A 378 -20.20 -5.12 11.09
N LYS A 379 -20.33 -4.00 10.37
CA LYS A 379 -19.82 -3.81 8.99
C LYS A 379 -18.47 -3.08 8.89
N PHE A 380 -17.91 -2.69 10.02
CA PHE A 380 -16.60 -2.05 10.14
C PHE A 380 -15.74 -2.87 11.10
N THR A 381 -14.43 -2.73 11.01
CA THR A 381 -13.50 -3.44 11.89
C THR A 381 -13.59 -2.89 13.31
N VAL A 382 -13.74 -3.76 14.30
CA VAL A 382 -13.63 -3.39 15.72
C VAL A 382 -12.29 -3.89 16.21
N SER A 383 -11.48 -2.98 16.75
CA SER A 383 -10.18 -3.29 17.33
C SER A 383 -10.11 -2.83 18.77
N VAL A 384 -9.45 -3.62 19.60
CA VAL A 384 -9.19 -3.30 21.00
C VAL A 384 -7.70 -3.07 21.17
N LEU A 385 -7.35 -1.96 21.81
CA LEU A 385 -5.98 -1.53 22.08
C LEU A 385 -5.72 -1.59 23.59
N GLU A 386 -4.63 -2.23 24.00
CA GLU A 386 -4.11 -2.21 25.37
C GLU A 386 -2.59 -2.12 25.34
N GLY A 387 -2.06 -0.99 25.84
CA GLY A 387 -0.64 -0.66 25.77
C GLY A 387 -0.17 -0.56 24.31
N SER A 388 0.66 -1.53 23.91
CA SER A 388 1.18 -1.69 22.55
C SER A 388 0.56 -2.90 21.83
N THR A 389 -0.54 -3.46 22.35
CA THR A 389 -1.21 -4.61 21.74
C THR A 389 -2.52 -4.17 21.11
N LEU A 390 -2.67 -4.42 19.81
CA LEU A 390 -3.93 -4.20 19.09
C LEU A 390 -4.44 -5.54 18.57
N LYS A 391 -5.72 -5.84 18.81
CA LYS A 391 -6.39 -7.04 18.29
C LYS A 391 -7.72 -6.68 17.63
N ASN A 392 -8.02 -7.33 16.51
CA ASN A 392 -9.30 -7.23 15.81
C ASN A 392 -10.30 -8.24 16.35
N ALA A 393 -11.57 -7.85 16.38
CA ALA A 393 -12.69 -8.68 16.77
C ALA A 393 -13.47 -9.26 15.57
N ASN A 394 -13.30 -8.72 14.36
CA ASN A 394 -13.97 -9.17 13.14
C ASN A 394 -13.19 -8.89 11.86
#